data_AF-A0A382B783-F1
#
_entry.id   AF-A0A382B783-F1
#
_cell.length_a   1.000
_cell.length_b   1.000
_cell.length_c   1.000
_cell.angle_alpha   90.00
_cell.angle_beta   90.00
_cell.angle_gamma   90.00
#
_symmetry.space_group_name_H-M   'P 1'
#
loop_
_entity.id
_entity.type
_entity.pdbx_description
1 polymer ?
#
loop_
_entity_poly.entity_id
_entity_poly.type
_entity_poly.pdbx_seq_one_letter_code
_entity_poly.pdbx_strand_id
1 'polypeptide(L)'
;MRQNTIQLFGRLAAIAAMCLALGQARAKPNVLFIFADDQCFETIGSLGLTDINTPNLDRLVNRGTQFSRAYNMGSWSGAVCVASRHMLITGRHIWRAQQASQVLRGKGKNLTPEQQATREAEYANLWPQVMGRAGYQTFFTGKWHIQAPADKAFQVARNIRGGMPNQTPQGYNRPLPGKPDPWSPYDVKFDGFWKGG
;
A
#
# COMPACT_ATOMS: atom_id res chain seq x y z
N MET A 1 -54.49 -3.03 -41.52
CA MET A 1 -53.71 -2.07 -40.70
C MET A 1 -53.84 -2.32 -39.18
N ARG A 2 -53.65 -3.55 -38.66
CA ARG A 2 -53.74 -3.83 -37.20
C ARG A 2 -52.69 -4.83 -36.66
N GLN A 3 -51.66 -5.19 -37.42
CA GLN A 3 -50.65 -6.17 -36.99
C GLN A 3 -49.34 -5.57 -36.44
N ASN A 4 -49.15 -4.25 -36.46
CA ASN A 4 -47.85 -3.62 -36.16
C ASN A 4 -47.65 -3.18 -34.70
N THR A 5 -48.72 -3.06 -33.90
CA THR A 5 -48.61 -2.56 -32.52
C THR A 5 -48.06 -3.63 -31.57
N ILE A 6 -48.52 -4.87 -31.67
CA ILE A 6 -48.07 -5.97 -30.78
C ILE A 6 -46.57 -6.29 -31.01
N GLN A 7 -46.11 -6.27 -32.26
CA GLN A 7 -44.69 -6.50 -32.57
C GLN A 7 -43.78 -5.37 -32.08
N LEU A 8 -44.28 -4.12 -32.03
CA LEU A 8 -43.53 -2.97 -31.56
C LEU A 8 -43.33 -3.01 -30.03
N PHE A 9 -44.36 -3.37 -29.27
CA PHE A 9 -44.26 -3.56 -27.81
C PHE A 9 -43.31 -4.72 -27.45
N GLY A 10 -43.35 -5.82 -28.19
CA GLY A 10 -42.41 -6.95 -28.00
C GLY A 10 -40.95 -6.56 -28.24
N ARG A 11 -40.67 -5.76 -29.28
CA ARG A 11 -39.32 -5.25 -29.57
C ARG A 11 -38.81 -4.27 -28.53
N LEU A 12 -39.68 -3.36 -28.04
CA LEU A 12 -39.31 -2.42 -26.98
C LEU A 12 -39.04 -3.12 -25.64
N ALA A 13 -39.83 -4.14 -25.29
CA ALA A 13 -39.60 -4.96 -24.09
C ALA A 13 -38.30 -5.77 -24.18
N ALA A 14 -37.98 -6.34 -25.35
CA ALA A 14 -36.72 -7.06 -25.58
C ALA A 14 -35.49 -6.14 -25.50
N ILE A 15 -35.57 -4.92 -26.02
CA ILE A 15 -34.50 -3.91 -25.90
C ILE A 15 -34.31 -3.49 -24.44
N ALA A 16 -35.39 -3.24 -23.69
CA ALA A 16 -35.31 -2.88 -22.27
C ALA A 16 -34.70 -4.01 -21.41
N ALA A 17 -35.07 -5.27 -21.66
CA ALA A 17 -34.49 -6.43 -20.98
C ALA A 17 -32.99 -6.61 -21.31
N MET A 18 -32.58 -6.36 -22.56
CA MET A 18 -31.18 -6.40 -22.96
C MET A 18 -30.36 -5.27 -22.30
N CYS A 19 -30.93 -4.06 -22.15
CA CYS A 19 -30.30 -2.97 -21.42
C CYS A 19 -30.15 -3.25 -19.92
N LEU A 20 -31.11 -3.94 -19.30
CA LEU A 20 -31.05 -4.36 -17.90
C LEU A 20 -30.00 -5.46 -17.67
N ALA A 21 -29.84 -6.39 -18.62
CA ALA A 21 -28.82 -7.45 -18.57
C ALA A 21 -27.39 -6.92 -18.80
N LEU A 22 -27.23 -5.88 -19.61
CA LEU A 22 -25.95 -5.20 -19.83
C LEU A 22 -25.55 -4.26 -18.65
N GLY A 23 -26.48 -3.95 -17.76
CA GLY A 23 -26.32 -2.97 -16.68
C GLY A 23 -25.66 -3.49 -15.39
N GLN A 24 -25.46 -4.80 -15.22
CA GLN A 24 -24.74 -5.34 -14.06
C GLN A 24 -23.24 -5.52 -14.33
N ALA A 25 -22.58 -4.47 -14.81
CA ALA A 25 -21.13 -4.38 -14.66
C ALA A 25 -20.83 -4.45 -13.16
N ARG A 26 -20.22 -5.56 -12.72
CA ARG A 26 -19.88 -5.76 -11.30
C ARG A 26 -19.08 -4.55 -10.83
N ALA A 27 -19.61 -3.82 -9.85
CA ALA A 27 -18.96 -2.63 -9.32
C ALA A 27 -17.53 -2.99 -8.93
N LYS A 28 -16.57 -2.17 -9.36
CA LYS A 28 -15.15 -2.35 -9.04
C LYS A 28 -14.99 -2.34 -7.51
N PRO A 29 -14.32 -3.33 -6.90
CA PRO A 29 -14.14 -3.37 -5.46
C PRO A 29 -13.17 -2.28 -5.01
N ASN A 30 -13.43 -1.63 -3.88
CA ASN A 30 -12.43 -0.79 -3.24
C ASN A 30 -11.29 -1.66 -2.68
N VAL A 31 -10.04 -1.20 -2.85
CA VAL A 31 -8.86 -1.88 -2.32
C VAL A 31 -8.26 -1.01 -1.22
N LEU A 32 -8.27 -1.51 0.02
CA LEU A 32 -7.59 -0.90 1.16
C LEU A 32 -6.32 -1.69 1.47
N PHE A 33 -5.17 -1.05 1.32
CA PHE A 33 -3.88 -1.66 1.62
C PHE A 33 -3.33 -1.15 2.96
N ILE A 34 -3.30 -2.02 3.97
CA ILE A 34 -2.76 -1.73 5.30
C ILE A 34 -1.36 -2.34 5.39
N PHE A 35 -0.36 -1.53 5.70
CA PHE A 35 1.04 -1.95 5.73
C PHE A 35 1.74 -1.43 6.98
N ALA A 36 2.10 -2.34 7.87
CA ALA A 36 2.86 -2.04 9.09
C ALA A 36 4.36 -2.21 8.84
N ASP A 37 5.17 -1.32 9.43
CA ASP A 37 6.63 -1.42 9.39
C ASP A 37 7.13 -2.22 10.59
N ASP A 38 8.18 -3.03 10.39
CA ASP A 38 8.83 -3.85 11.42
C ASP A 38 7.90 -4.79 12.24
N GLN A 39 6.75 -5.19 11.67
CA GLN A 39 5.84 -6.14 12.32
C GLN A 39 6.30 -7.60 12.08
N CYS A 40 6.55 -8.35 13.15
CA CYS A 40 6.74 -9.80 13.08
C CYS A 40 5.37 -10.51 12.91
N PHE A 41 5.31 -11.57 12.11
CA PHE A 41 4.05 -12.28 11.84
C PHE A 41 3.45 -12.92 13.11
N GLU A 42 4.29 -13.28 14.07
CA GLU A 42 3.87 -13.90 15.34
C GLU A 42 3.17 -12.90 16.28
N THR A 43 3.20 -11.58 15.98
CA THR A 43 2.59 -10.56 16.86
C THR A 43 1.10 -10.39 16.65
N ILE A 44 0.48 -11.20 15.80
CA ILE A 44 -0.98 -11.26 15.65
C ILE A 44 -1.45 -12.41 16.51
N GLY A 45 -2.29 -12.14 17.52
CA GLY A 45 -2.70 -13.12 18.52
C GLY A 45 -3.28 -14.41 17.90
N SER A 46 -4.07 -14.29 16.83
CA SER A 46 -4.62 -15.46 16.10
C SER A 46 -3.60 -16.28 15.31
N LEU A 47 -2.36 -15.81 15.15
CA LEU A 47 -1.32 -16.45 14.33
C LEU A 47 -0.07 -16.87 15.11
N GLY A 48 0.01 -16.57 16.41
CA GLY A 48 1.21 -16.84 17.18
C GLY A 48 1.09 -16.44 18.65
N LEU A 49 1.86 -15.43 19.05
CA LEU A 49 2.02 -15.00 20.44
C LEU A 49 0.70 -14.47 21.01
N THR A 50 0.11 -15.21 21.95
CA THR A 50 -1.18 -14.87 22.58
C THR A 50 -1.09 -13.74 23.60
N ASP A 51 0.12 -13.36 24.01
CA ASP A 51 0.36 -12.27 24.97
C ASP A 51 0.09 -10.87 24.36
N ILE A 52 -0.14 -10.79 23.05
CA ILE A 52 -0.37 -9.55 22.31
C ILE A 52 -1.85 -9.47 21.91
N ASN A 53 -2.53 -8.42 22.38
CA ASN A 53 -3.95 -8.22 22.12
C ASN A 53 -4.18 -7.47 20.77
N THR A 54 -4.64 -8.19 19.74
CA THR A 54 -4.85 -7.65 18.38
C THR A 54 -6.27 -7.83 17.84
N PRO A 55 -7.33 -7.46 18.58
CA PRO A 55 -8.69 -7.93 18.33
C PRO A 55 -9.22 -7.52 16.94
N ASN A 56 -8.74 -6.38 16.42
CA ASN A 56 -9.09 -5.93 15.07
C ASN A 56 -8.39 -6.74 13.96
N LEU A 57 -7.12 -7.13 14.14
CA LEU A 57 -6.39 -7.97 13.19
C LEU A 57 -6.87 -9.42 13.28
N ASP A 58 -7.16 -9.92 14.47
CA ASP A 58 -7.76 -11.23 14.71
C ASP A 58 -9.08 -11.38 13.96
N ARG A 59 -9.93 -10.34 14.01
CA ARG A 59 -11.17 -10.28 13.23
C ARG A 59 -10.91 -10.29 11.72
N LEU A 60 -9.84 -9.67 11.22
CA LEU A 60 -9.49 -9.70 9.79
C LEU A 60 -9.03 -11.09 9.37
N VAL A 61 -8.18 -11.75 10.18
CA VAL A 61 -7.73 -13.12 9.95
C VAL A 61 -8.93 -14.07 9.87
N ASN A 62 -9.83 -14.00 10.85
CA ASN A 62 -11.00 -14.90 10.93
C ASN A 62 -12.05 -14.69 9.83
N ARG A 63 -12.06 -13.54 9.17
CA ARG A 63 -13.02 -13.21 8.09
C ARG A 63 -12.43 -13.30 6.69
N GLY A 64 -11.15 -13.62 6.58
CA GLY A 64 -10.39 -13.47 5.34
C GLY A 64 -9.55 -14.68 5.00
N THR A 65 -8.52 -14.43 4.21
CA THR A 65 -7.51 -15.42 3.85
C THR A 65 -6.18 -14.92 4.38
N GLN A 66 -5.42 -15.82 5.00
CA GLN A 66 -4.11 -15.54 5.56
C GLN A 66 -3.03 -16.42 4.91
N PHE A 67 -1.85 -15.84 4.71
CA PHE A 67 -0.69 -16.55 4.18
C PHE A 67 0.35 -16.73 5.29
N SER A 68 0.37 -17.91 5.91
CA SER A 68 1.29 -18.22 7.02
C SER A 68 2.75 -18.39 6.59
N ARG A 69 3.04 -18.30 5.29
CA ARG A 69 4.37 -18.45 4.69
C ARG A 69 4.64 -17.35 3.65
N ALA A 70 4.30 -16.11 4.01
CA ALA A 70 4.64 -14.92 3.22
C ALA A 70 5.99 -14.35 3.70
N TYR A 71 6.97 -14.26 2.79
CA TYR A 71 8.33 -13.85 3.13
C TYR A 71 8.74 -12.55 2.44
N ASN A 72 9.61 -11.81 3.12
CA ASN A 72 10.36 -10.72 2.52
C ASN A 72 11.66 -11.27 1.92
N MET A 73 11.98 -10.91 0.68
CA MET A 73 13.19 -11.40 -0.02
C MET A 73 14.50 -10.84 0.54
N GLY A 74 14.44 -9.98 1.56
CA GLY A 74 15.62 -9.38 2.20
C GLY A 74 15.90 -7.98 1.68
N SER A 75 17.17 -7.62 1.61
CA SER A 75 17.58 -6.24 1.30
C SER A 75 18.93 -6.15 0.59
N TRP A 76 19.09 -5.09 -0.22
CA TRP A 76 20.37 -4.68 -0.82
C TRP A 76 21.13 -3.63 0.01
N SER A 77 20.66 -3.32 1.22
CA SER A 77 21.31 -2.41 2.17
C SER A 77 20.82 -2.66 3.61
N GLY A 78 21.45 -2.05 4.61
CA GLY A 78 20.96 -2.13 6.00
C GLY A 78 19.54 -1.59 6.19
N ALA A 79 19.04 -0.74 5.29
CA ALA A 79 17.67 -0.23 5.32
C ALA A 79 16.69 -1.19 4.62
N VAL A 80 16.34 -2.30 5.29
CA VAL A 80 15.42 -3.34 4.77
C VAL A 80 14.07 -2.77 4.32
N CYS A 81 13.54 -1.80 5.06
CA CYS A 81 12.27 -1.14 4.70
C CYS A 81 12.31 -0.50 3.31
N VAL A 82 13.42 0.12 2.90
CA VAL A 82 13.56 0.70 1.55
C VAL A 82 13.42 -0.39 0.49
N ALA A 83 14.11 -1.52 0.68
CA ALA A 83 14.04 -2.63 -0.27
C ALA A 83 12.64 -3.24 -0.35
N SER A 84 12.03 -3.53 0.80
CA SER A 84 10.67 -4.04 0.91
C SER A 84 9.64 -3.16 0.21
N ARG A 85 9.73 -1.84 0.41
CA ARG A 85 8.79 -0.87 -0.15
C ARG A 85 8.95 -0.72 -1.66
N HIS A 86 10.18 -0.81 -2.18
CA HIS A 86 10.42 -0.84 -3.62
C HIS A 86 9.89 -2.12 -4.27
N MET A 87 10.11 -3.29 -3.66
CA MET A 87 9.50 -4.54 -4.16
C MET A 87 7.98 -4.45 -4.18
N LEU A 88 7.39 -3.92 -3.10
CA LEU A 88 5.94 -3.72 -3.00
C LEU A 88 5.39 -2.77 -4.08
N ILE A 89 5.97 -1.58 -4.24
CA ILE A 89 5.39 -0.56 -5.16
C ILE A 89 5.56 -0.96 -6.64
N THR A 90 6.63 -1.69 -6.96
CA THR A 90 6.95 -2.10 -8.33
C THR A 90 6.37 -3.47 -8.68
N GLY A 91 6.03 -4.30 -7.70
CA GLY A 91 5.68 -5.71 -7.89
C GLY A 91 6.84 -6.57 -8.40
N ARG A 92 8.09 -6.13 -8.20
CA ARG A 92 9.30 -6.80 -8.73
C ARG A 92 10.09 -7.48 -7.62
N HIS A 93 10.81 -8.55 -7.98
CA HIS A 93 11.78 -9.18 -7.09
C HIS A 93 12.93 -8.24 -6.74
N ILE A 94 13.65 -8.56 -5.67
CA ILE A 94 14.64 -7.70 -5.01
C ILE A 94 15.63 -7.01 -5.95
N TRP A 95 16.25 -7.72 -6.90
CA TRP A 95 17.28 -7.14 -7.76
C TRP A 95 16.70 -6.24 -8.86
N ARG A 96 15.49 -6.55 -9.33
CA ARG A 96 14.75 -5.67 -10.27
C ARG A 96 14.19 -4.44 -9.56
N ALA A 97 13.76 -4.59 -8.30
CA ALA A 97 13.33 -3.48 -7.46
C ALA A 97 14.51 -2.53 -7.14
N GLN A 98 15.72 -3.08 -6.94
CA GLN A 98 16.93 -2.27 -6.77
C GLN A 98 17.24 -1.46 -8.03
N GLN A 99 17.16 -2.05 -9.22
CA GLN A 99 17.35 -1.34 -10.49
C GLN A 99 16.33 -0.20 -10.66
N ALA A 100 15.05 -0.49 -10.41
CA ALA A 100 13.98 0.51 -10.39
C ALA A 100 14.27 1.65 -9.41
N SER A 101 14.76 1.33 -8.21
CA SER A 101 15.16 2.31 -7.20
C SER A 101 16.21 3.28 -7.73
N GLN A 102 17.22 2.80 -8.47
CA GLN A 102 18.24 3.66 -9.06
C GLN A 102 17.68 4.62 -10.11
N VAL A 103 16.78 4.13 -10.97
CA VAL A 103 16.09 4.92 -11.99
C VAL A 103 15.21 6.01 -11.35
N LEU A 104 14.39 5.63 -10.36
CA LEU A 104 13.46 6.54 -9.69
C LEU A 104 14.19 7.62 -8.86
N ARG A 105 15.33 7.27 -8.26
CA ARG A 105 16.16 8.16 -7.45
C ARG A 105 16.67 9.36 -8.22
N GLY A 106 17.00 9.20 -9.51
CA GLY A 106 17.52 10.27 -10.35
C GLY A 106 18.69 11.03 -9.69
N LYS A 107 19.83 10.36 -9.48
CA LYS A 107 21.03 11.07 -9.02
C LYS A 107 21.55 12.00 -10.13
N GLY A 108 21.42 13.30 -9.93
CA GLY A 108 21.97 14.36 -10.77
C GLY A 108 20.89 15.37 -11.16
N LYS A 109 21.15 16.67 -10.95
CA LYS A 109 20.20 17.75 -11.29
C LYS A 109 19.91 17.85 -12.80
N ASN A 110 20.58 17.06 -13.63
CA ASN A 110 20.49 17.07 -15.09
C ASN A 110 20.35 15.62 -15.61
N LEU A 111 19.12 15.10 -15.69
CA LEU A 111 18.85 13.87 -16.43
C LEU A 111 18.87 14.20 -17.93
N THR A 112 19.43 13.34 -18.77
CA THR A 112 19.24 13.45 -20.23
C THR A 112 17.76 13.20 -20.57
N PRO A 113 17.26 13.64 -21.74
CA PRO A 113 15.90 13.34 -22.17
C PRO A 113 15.57 11.83 -22.12
N GLU A 114 16.51 10.97 -22.48
CA GLU A 114 16.35 9.51 -22.45
C GLU A 114 16.24 8.99 -21.02
N GLN A 115 17.05 9.51 -20.10
CA GLN A 115 16.98 9.17 -18.68
C GLN A 115 15.67 9.65 -18.05
N GLN A 116 15.20 10.83 -18.44
CA GLN A 116 13.92 11.37 -18.00
C GLN A 116 12.76 10.50 -18.50
N ALA A 117 12.74 10.14 -19.79
CA ALA A 117 11.73 9.25 -20.36
C ALA A 117 11.73 7.87 -19.69
N THR A 118 12.91 7.31 -19.43
CA THR A 118 13.06 6.03 -18.69
C THR A 118 12.47 6.12 -17.29
N ARG A 119 12.72 7.23 -16.59
CA ARG A 119 12.20 7.47 -15.24
C ARG A 119 10.69 7.65 -15.22
N GLU A 120 10.13 8.35 -16.20
CA GLU A 120 8.68 8.51 -16.35
C GLU A 120 8.00 7.18 -16.66
N ALA A 121 8.59 6.36 -17.53
CA ALA A 121 8.12 5.01 -17.78
C ALA A 121 8.16 4.14 -16.50
N GLU A 122 9.19 4.30 -15.66
CA GLU A 122 9.27 3.59 -14.38
C GLU A 122 8.18 4.04 -13.41
N TYR A 123 7.88 5.35 -13.31
CA TYR A 123 6.72 5.84 -12.55
C TYR A 123 5.41 5.26 -13.07
N ALA A 124 5.20 5.27 -14.39
CA ALA A 124 3.99 4.75 -15.00
C ALA A 124 3.75 3.27 -14.66
N ASN A 125 4.81 2.49 -14.43
CA ASN A 125 4.71 1.07 -14.09
C ASN A 125 4.52 0.75 -12.60
N LEU A 126 4.52 1.76 -11.72
CA LEU A 126 4.18 1.56 -10.31
C LEU A 126 2.72 1.13 -10.17
N TRP A 127 2.42 0.21 -9.24
CA TRP A 127 1.05 -0.32 -9.11
C TRP A 127 -0.03 0.75 -8.93
N PRO A 128 0.18 1.90 -8.24
CA PRO A 128 -0.88 2.90 -8.13
C PRO A 128 -1.14 3.62 -9.45
N GLN A 129 -0.12 3.82 -10.29
CA GLN A 129 -0.29 4.36 -11.64
C GLN A 129 -1.03 3.37 -12.55
N VAL A 130 -0.73 2.08 -12.43
CA VAL A 130 -1.44 1.01 -13.13
C VAL A 130 -2.92 0.96 -12.70
N MET A 131 -3.20 1.03 -11.39
CA MET A 131 -4.57 1.08 -10.86
C MET A 131 -5.30 2.36 -11.31
N GLY A 132 -4.61 3.50 -11.35
CA GLY A 132 -5.14 4.76 -11.89
C GLY A 132 -5.61 4.63 -13.33
N ARG A 133 -4.80 4.02 -14.21
CA ARG A 133 -5.19 3.74 -15.59
C ARG A 133 -6.34 2.74 -15.72
N ALA A 134 -6.50 1.84 -14.74
CA ALA A 134 -7.67 0.95 -14.65
C ALA A 134 -8.94 1.66 -14.11
N GLY A 135 -8.87 2.96 -13.83
CA GLY A 135 -10.00 3.78 -13.40
C GLY A 135 -10.23 3.78 -11.88
N TYR A 136 -9.22 3.46 -11.08
CA TYR A 136 -9.26 3.68 -9.63
C TYR A 136 -8.74 5.05 -9.25
N GLN A 137 -9.28 5.64 -8.19
CA GLN A 137 -8.62 6.72 -7.50
C GLN A 137 -7.56 6.15 -6.55
N THR A 138 -6.32 6.65 -6.62
CA THR A 138 -5.23 6.16 -5.77
C THR A 138 -4.83 7.18 -4.72
N PHE A 139 -4.73 6.71 -3.48
CA PHE A 139 -4.45 7.51 -2.30
C PHE A 139 -3.34 6.88 -1.47
N PHE A 140 -2.47 7.72 -0.90
CA PHE A 140 -1.42 7.31 0.03
C PHE A 140 -1.35 8.22 1.26
N THR A 141 -1.13 7.60 2.43
CA THR A 141 -0.80 8.28 3.67
C THR A 141 0.18 7.44 4.51
N GLY A 142 1.07 8.10 5.26
CA GLY A 142 2.01 7.44 6.17
C GLY A 142 3.44 7.35 5.65
N LYS A 143 4.18 6.34 6.11
CA LYS A 143 5.62 6.18 5.81
C LYS A 143 5.83 5.76 4.37
N TRP A 144 6.52 6.59 3.58
CA TRP A 144 6.81 6.31 2.18
C TRP A 144 8.16 5.63 2.03
N HIS A 145 9.23 6.28 2.49
CA HIS A 145 10.60 5.75 2.55
C HIS A 145 11.13 5.10 1.25
N ILE A 146 10.65 5.56 0.09
CA ILE A 146 11.15 5.25 -1.25
C ILE A 146 11.87 6.50 -1.77
N GLN A 147 12.95 6.33 -2.53
CA GLN A 147 13.77 7.44 -3.06
C GLN A 147 13.09 8.05 -4.31
N ALA A 148 11.82 8.42 -4.19
CA ALA A 148 10.97 8.97 -5.23
C ALA A 148 9.88 9.83 -4.58
N PRO A 149 9.37 10.92 -5.18
CA PRO A 149 8.22 11.62 -4.62
C PRO A 149 6.95 10.75 -4.68
N ALA A 150 6.20 10.66 -3.57
CA ALA A 150 5.01 9.82 -3.47
C ALA A 150 3.83 10.35 -4.30
N ASP A 151 3.76 11.67 -4.49
CA ASP A 151 2.79 12.37 -5.35
C ASP A 151 2.99 12.12 -6.85
N LYS A 152 4.16 11.61 -7.26
CA LYS A 152 4.35 11.05 -8.60
C LYS A 152 3.91 9.58 -8.72
N ALA A 153 3.78 8.87 -7.60
CA ALA A 153 3.32 7.49 -7.58
C ALA A 153 1.79 7.40 -7.42
N PHE A 154 1.20 8.20 -6.54
CA PHE A 154 -0.24 8.22 -6.24
C PHE A 154 -0.88 9.53 -6.70
N GLN A 155 -2.15 9.48 -7.12
CA GLN A 155 -2.90 10.69 -7.49
C GLN A 155 -3.10 11.63 -6.29
N VAL A 156 -3.28 11.08 -5.10
CA VAL A 156 -3.38 11.84 -3.85
C VAL A 156 -2.41 11.25 -2.84
N ALA A 157 -1.50 12.07 -2.32
CA ALA A 157 -0.61 11.70 -1.22
C ALA A 157 -0.70 12.75 -0.11
N ARG A 158 -0.95 12.31 1.12
CA ARG A 158 -1.09 13.14 2.33
C ARG A 158 -0.24 12.58 3.46
N ASN A 159 0.12 13.40 4.44
CA ASN A 159 0.88 13.00 5.64
C ASN A 159 2.07 12.07 5.31
N ILE A 160 2.82 12.42 4.26
CA ILE A 160 3.92 11.60 3.75
C ILE A 160 5.06 11.69 4.76
N ARG A 161 5.47 10.55 5.29
CA ARG A 161 6.56 10.44 6.25
C ARG A 161 7.80 9.82 5.61
N GLY A 162 8.96 10.32 6.03
CA GLY A 162 10.28 9.87 5.59
C GLY A 162 10.70 8.54 6.21
N GLY A 163 11.94 8.46 6.66
CA GLY A 163 12.50 7.24 7.27
C GLY A 163 12.00 6.99 8.68
N MET A 164 12.91 6.65 9.58
CA MET A 164 12.58 6.42 10.99
C MET A 164 12.16 7.73 11.67
N PRO A 165 11.24 7.68 12.65
CA PRO A 165 10.93 8.83 13.49
C PRO A 165 12.16 9.21 14.31
N ASN A 166 12.10 10.38 14.96
CA ASN A 166 13.15 10.79 15.88
C ASN A 166 13.35 9.74 16.97
N GLN A 167 14.60 9.35 17.14
CA GLN A 167 15.02 8.42 18.18
C GLN A 167 15.22 9.21 19.49
N THR A 168 14.68 8.71 20.60
CA THR A 168 14.93 9.25 21.93
C THR A 168 15.71 8.23 22.75
N PRO A 169 16.76 8.61 23.50
CA PRO A 169 17.53 7.68 24.32
C PRO A 169 16.68 6.83 25.28
N GLN A 170 15.57 7.41 25.76
CA GLN A 170 14.62 6.77 26.68
C GLN A 170 13.81 5.63 26.03
N GLY A 171 13.73 5.60 24.70
CA GLY A 171 13.02 4.56 23.95
C GLY A 171 13.81 3.28 23.73
N TYR A 172 15.12 3.27 24.01
CA TYR A 172 16.02 2.15 23.78
C TYR A 172 16.33 1.35 25.05
N ASN A 173 16.78 0.10 24.89
CA ASN A 173 17.25 -0.79 25.97
C ASN A 173 16.26 -0.96 27.13
N ARG A 174 15.00 -1.26 26.80
CA ARG A 174 13.93 -1.43 27.77
C ARG A 174 13.23 -2.79 27.69
N PRO A 175 12.71 -3.30 28.82
CA PRO A 175 12.93 -2.79 30.18
C PRO A 175 14.40 -2.90 30.61
N LEU A 176 14.84 -1.98 31.46
CA LEU A 176 16.14 -2.09 32.09
C LEU A 176 16.08 -3.20 33.17
N PRO A 177 17.13 -4.04 33.33
CA PRO A 177 17.14 -5.08 34.34
C PRO A 177 16.78 -4.55 35.74
N GLY A 178 15.79 -5.17 36.38
CA GLY A 178 15.31 -4.80 37.71
C GLY A 178 14.52 -3.49 37.81
N LYS A 179 14.12 -2.88 36.69
CA LYS A 179 13.32 -1.66 36.67
C LYS A 179 11.93 -1.89 36.05
N PRO A 180 10.89 -1.18 36.53
CA PRO A 180 9.60 -1.18 35.84
C PRO A 180 9.75 -0.63 34.42
N ASP A 181 8.90 -1.11 33.49
CA ASP A 181 8.79 -0.57 32.13
C ASP A 181 7.64 0.45 32.08
N PRO A 182 7.89 1.75 32.24
CA PRO A 182 6.83 2.75 32.20
C PRO A 182 6.37 3.07 30.78
N TRP A 183 6.90 2.39 29.77
CA TRP A 183 6.59 2.74 28.40
C TRP A 183 5.16 2.40 28.04
N SER A 184 4.53 3.38 27.40
CA SER A 184 3.26 3.21 26.74
C SER A 184 3.45 3.52 25.26
N PRO A 185 2.95 2.69 24.33
CA PRO A 185 2.96 2.99 22.91
C PRO A 185 2.12 4.25 22.57
N TYR A 186 1.28 4.71 23.51
CA TYR A 186 0.42 5.89 23.39
C TYR A 186 1.00 7.14 24.06
N ASP A 187 2.20 7.07 24.64
CA ASP A 187 2.86 8.22 25.24
C ASP A 187 3.44 9.14 24.15
N VAL A 188 2.83 10.31 23.98
CA VAL A 188 3.19 11.28 22.94
C VAL A 188 4.41 12.13 23.30
N LYS A 189 4.89 12.10 24.55
CA LYS A 189 5.95 13.02 25.03
C LYS A 189 7.30 12.82 24.32
N PHE A 190 7.51 11.65 23.75
CA PHE A 190 8.76 11.29 23.07
C PHE A 190 8.72 11.55 21.58
N ASP A 191 7.71 12.29 21.09
CA ASP A 191 7.48 12.68 19.71
C ASP A 191 7.23 11.51 18.74
N GLY A 192 8.02 10.42 18.81
CA GLY A 192 7.83 9.14 18.12
C GLY A 192 7.23 9.24 16.71
N PHE A 193 6.29 8.36 16.41
CA PHE A 193 5.44 8.46 15.23
C PHE A 193 4.26 9.44 15.43
N TRP A 194 4.24 10.24 16.48
CA TRP A 194 3.16 11.19 16.78
C TRP A 194 3.45 12.59 16.22
N LYS A 195 4.73 12.96 16.13
CA LYS A 195 5.18 14.22 15.55
C LYS A 195 5.03 14.20 14.02
N GLY A 196 4.11 15.03 13.51
CA GLY A 196 3.87 15.18 12.07
C GLY A 196 2.62 14.50 11.53
N GLY A 197 1.71 14.01 12.40
CA GLY A 197 0.34 13.58 12.05
C GLY A 197 0.19 12.11 11.78
#